data_AF-A0AAD0YS93-F1
#
_entry.id   AF-A0AAD0YS93-F1
#
_cell.length_a   1.000
_cell.length_b   1.000
_cell.length_c   1.000
_cell.angle_alpha   90.00
_cell.angle_beta   90.00
_cell.angle_gamma   90.00
#
_symmetry.space_group_name_H-M   'P 1'
#
loop_
_entity.id
_entity.type
_entity.pdbx_description
1 polymer ?
#
loop_
_entity_poly.entity_id
_entity_poly.type
_entity_poly.pdbx_seq_one_letter_code
_entity_poly.pdbx_strand_id
1 'polypeptide(L)'
;MFKISAYSFLISASLWSCIPAYNVSSKEFRKAKADFPKQKVFVANKNLKKEFEILKHSKIYDIVEDSTQVMKITLHPMETRTPACGNPMIGSMMTLGLVSSGFPYDISYSYDTVENNTTKNYQYKLQVYQSLWLFNIFRLGKTFSKQSGKALLGSYIASNK
;
A
#
# COMPACT_ATOMS: atom_id res chain seq x y z
N MET A 1 -1.53 43.32 7.32
CA MET A 1 -0.75 42.17 6.79
C MET A 1 -1.09 40.84 7.44
N PHE A 2 -1.15 40.72 8.78
CA PHE A 2 -1.45 39.45 9.47
C PHE A 2 -2.77 38.76 9.06
N LYS A 3 -3.87 39.52 8.88
CA LYS A 3 -5.15 38.95 8.45
C LYS A 3 -5.08 38.28 7.07
N ILE A 4 -4.42 38.91 6.10
CA ILE A 4 -4.28 38.39 4.73
C ILE A 4 -3.44 37.11 4.74
N SER A 5 -2.38 37.07 5.55
CA SER A 5 -1.57 35.85 5.72
C SER A 5 -2.34 34.71 6.38
N ALA A 6 -3.19 35.02 7.36
CA ALA A 6 -4.05 34.02 8.02
C ALA A 6 -5.13 33.47 7.06
N TYR A 7 -5.77 34.33 6.27
CA TYR A 7 -6.73 33.90 5.26
C TYR A 7 -6.06 33.09 4.14
N SER A 8 -4.88 33.50 3.68
CA SER A 8 -4.11 32.73 2.68
C SER A 8 -3.70 31.36 3.22
N PHE A 9 -3.33 31.27 4.50
CA PHE A 9 -2.98 30.00 5.15
C PHE A 9 -4.21 29.07 5.29
N LEU A 10 -5.36 29.62 5.69
CA LEU A 10 -6.62 28.88 5.77
C LEU A 10 -7.12 28.40 4.39
N ILE A 11 -6.95 29.22 3.35
CA ILE A 11 -7.30 28.86 1.96
C ILE A 11 -6.32 27.80 1.41
N SER A 12 -5.03 27.89 1.70
CA SER A 12 -4.08 26.84 1.31
C SER A 12 -4.33 25.52 2.05
N ALA A 13 -4.73 25.58 3.33
CA ALA A 13 -5.06 24.41 4.12
C ALA A 13 -6.38 23.76 3.65
N SER A 14 -7.36 24.55 3.18
CA SER A 14 -8.62 24.02 2.64
C SER A 14 -8.45 23.40 1.24
N LEU A 15 -7.49 23.85 0.44
CA LEU A 15 -7.10 23.21 -0.83
C LEU A 15 -6.41 21.85 -0.65
N TRP A 16 -6.01 21.48 0.57
CA TRP A 16 -5.48 20.15 0.92
C TRP A 16 -6.55 19.19 1.47
N SER A 17 -7.84 19.51 1.37
CA SER A 17 -8.95 18.75 1.95
C SER A 17 -9.19 17.33 1.39
N CYS A 18 -8.41 16.89 0.39
CA CYS A 18 -8.48 15.55 -0.19
C CYS A 18 -7.24 14.71 0.13
N ILE A 19 -6.96 14.46 1.42
CA ILE A 19 -5.86 13.56 1.82
C ILE A 19 -6.32 12.11 1.70
N PRO A 20 -5.73 11.30 0.80
CA PRO A 20 -6.04 9.89 0.71
C PRO A 20 -5.46 9.14 1.90
N ALA A 21 -6.27 8.26 2.49
CA ALA A 21 -5.81 7.24 3.41
C ALA A 21 -6.22 5.87 2.88
N TYR A 22 -5.37 4.88 3.05
CA TYR A 22 -5.62 3.52 2.62
C TYR A 22 -5.92 2.63 3.82
N ASN A 23 -6.68 1.56 3.63
CA ASN A 23 -6.90 0.52 4.63
C ASN A 23 -7.03 -0.85 3.95
N VAL A 24 -6.54 -1.90 4.61
CA VAL A 24 -6.75 -3.28 4.11
C VAL A 24 -8.23 -3.62 4.15
N SER A 25 -8.77 -4.20 3.07
CA SER A 25 -10.20 -4.54 2.99
C SER A 25 -10.58 -5.64 3.98
N SER A 26 -9.82 -6.74 4.03
CA SER A 26 -10.02 -7.83 4.99
C SER A 26 -9.73 -7.39 6.42
N LYS A 27 -10.69 -7.60 7.33
CA LYS A 27 -10.54 -7.29 8.77
C LYS A 27 -9.48 -8.18 9.43
N GLU A 28 -9.33 -9.42 8.97
CA GLU A 28 -8.36 -10.37 9.52
C GLU A 28 -6.92 -9.92 9.21
N PHE A 29 -6.68 -9.50 7.97
CA PHE A 29 -5.36 -9.01 7.55
C PHE A 29 -4.98 -7.69 8.25
N ARG A 30 -5.94 -6.92 8.76
CA ARG A 30 -5.65 -5.75 9.61
C ARG A 30 -4.98 -6.12 10.93
N LYS A 31 -5.07 -7.36 11.39
CA LYS A 31 -4.41 -7.82 12.63
C LYS A 31 -3.21 -8.72 12.37
N ALA A 32 -2.94 -9.08 11.11
CA ALA A 32 -1.81 -9.92 10.72
C ALA A 32 -0.47 -9.35 11.23
N LYS A 33 0.35 -10.24 11.79
CA LYS A 33 1.71 -9.98 12.25
C LYS A 33 2.65 -11.04 11.69
N ALA A 34 3.88 -10.64 11.42
CA ALA A 34 4.92 -11.53 10.93
C ALA A 34 5.63 -12.18 12.12
N ASP A 35 5.01 -13.21 12.69
CA ASP A 35 5.50 -13.93 13.88
C ASP A 35 6.31 -15.19 13.52
N PHE A 36 6.93 -15.19 12.33
CA PHE A 36 7.73 -16.29 11.78
C PHE A 36 9.17 -15.85 11.48
N PRO A 37 10.14 -16.78 11.48
CA PRO A 37 11.52 -16.46 11.09
C PRO A 37 11.54 -15.97 9.64
N LYS A 38 12.21 -14.85 9.41
CA LYS A 38 12.30 -14.24 8.08
C LYS A 38 13.54 -14.74 7.36
N GLN A 39 13.34 -15.21 6.14
CA GLN A 39 14.42 -15.57 5.25
C GLN A 39 15.07 -14.31 4.69
N LYS A 40 16.40 -14.32 4.55
CA LYS A 40 17.16 -13.25 3.90
C LYS A 40 17.00 -13.32 2.39
N VAL A 41 16.67 -12.20 1.76
CA VAL A 41 16.41 -12.14 0.32
C VAL A 41 17.07 -10.92 -0.32
N PHE A 42 17.53 -11.09 -1.55
CA PHE A 42 17.98 -10.00 -2.40
C PHE A 42 16.95 -9.72 -3.49
N VAL A 43 16.52 -8.46 -3.64
CA VAL A 43 15.58 -8.06 -4.71
C VAL A 43 16.37 -7.57 -5.91
N ALA A 44 16.24 -8.26 -7.05
CA ALA A 44 17.03 -8.00 -8.25
C ALA A 44 16.64 -6.70 -8.97
N ASN A 45 15.34 -6.39 -9.03
CA ASN A 45 14.79 -5.28 -9.82
C ASN A 45 14.09 -4.23 -8.93
N LYS A 46 14.89 -3.55 -8.11
CA LYS A 46 14.43 -2.45 -7.21
C LYS A 46 13.90 -1.21 -7.96
N ASN A 47 14.02 -1.18 -9.29
CA ASN A 47 13.45 -0.14 -10.15
C ASN A 47 11.91 -0.14 -10.13
N LEU A 48 11.27 -1.27 -9.85
CA LEU A 48 9.84 -1.35 -9.55
C LEU A 48 9.57 -0.84 -8.12
N LYS A 49 9.69 0.49 -7.95
CA LYS A 49 9.69 1.14 -6.64
C LYS A 49 8.43 0.86 -5.82
N LYS A 50 7.26 0.86 -6.44
CA LYS A 50 5.99 0.68 -5.71
C LYS A 50 5.89 -0.74 -5.17
N GLU A 51 6.18 -1.71 -6.01
CA GLU A 51 6.15 -3.14 -5.71
C GLU A 51 7.20 -3.48 -4.65
N PHE A 52 8.41 -2.94 -4.80
CA PHE A 52 9.48 -3.08 -3.82
C PHE A 52 9.07 -2.54 -2.44
N GLU A 53 8.47 -1.36 -2.38
CA GLU A 53 7.98 -0.79 -1.11
C GLU A 53 6.83 -1.59 -0.51
N ILE A 54 5.97 -2.22 -1.31
CA ILE A 54 4.94 -3.15 -0.84
C ILE A 54 5.60 -4.38 -0.18
N LEU A 55 6.57 -5.01 -0.85
CA LEU A 55 7.31 -6.15 -0.31
C LEU A 55 8.05 -5.79 0.98
N LYS A 56 8.70 -4.63 1.00
CA LYS A 56 9.41 -4.12 2.19
C LYS A 56 8.46 -3.91 3.37
N HIS A 57 7.28 -3.34 3.11
CA HIS A 57 6.28 -3.11 4.15
C HIS A 57 5.55 -4.37 4.61
N SER A 58 5.50 -5.43 3.80
CA SER A 58 4.90 -6.71 4.20
C SER A 58 5.70 -7.40 5.30
N LYS A 59 7.01 -7.12 5.38
CA LYS A 59 7.93 -7.72 6.37
C LYS A 59 7.96 -9.26 6.31
N ILE A 60 7.58 -9.86 5.18
CA ILE A 60 7.64 -11.32 4.97
C ILE A 60 9.10 -11.80 4.93
N TYR A 61 9.99 -10.98 4.37
CA TYR A 61 11.40 -11.29 4.22
C TYR A 61 12.29 -10.25 4.89
N ASP A 62 13.55 -10.61 5.13
CA ASP A 62 14.62 -9.69 5.50
C ASP A 62 15.40 -9.31 4.23
N ILE A 63 15.18 -8.09 3.73
CA ILE A 63 15.74 -7.66 2.45
C ILE A 63 17.18 -7.18 2.67
N VAL A 64 18.13 -7.86 2.02
CA VAL A 64 19.56 -7.54 2.07
C VAL A 64 20.04 -6.89 0.76
N GLU A 65 21.14 -6.14 0.87
CA GLU A 65 21.79 -5.49 -0.29
C GLU A 65 22.78 -6.41 -1.00
N ASP A 66 23.35 -7.40 -0.30
CA ASP A 66 24.24 -8.39 -0.89
C ASP A 66 23.43 -9.55 -1.51
N SER A 67 23.83 -9.99 -2.70
CA SER A 67 23.20 -11.09 -3.44
C SER A 67 23.88 -12.45 -3.23
N THR A 68 24.99 -12.49 -2.48
CA THR A 68 25.81 -13.68 -2.27
C THR A 68 25.09 -14.71 -1.39
N GLN A 69 24.85 -15.91 -1.94
CA GLN A 69 24.24 -17.05 -1.24
C GLN A 69 22.87 -16.79 -0.58
N VAL A 70 22.08 -15.85 -1.12
CA VAL A 70 20.72 -15.55 -0.65
C VAL A 70 19.68 -15.80 -1.74
N MET A 71 18.44 -16.06 -1.33
CA MET A 71 17.31 -16.21 -2.24
C MET A 71 17.09 -14.89 -3.01
N LYS A 72 16.94 -14.99 -4.33
CA LYS A 72 16.72 -13.82 -5.20
C LYS A 72 15.23 -13.65 -5.48
N ILE A 73 14.74 -12.43 -5.38
CA ILE A 73 13.37 -12.05 -5.73
C ILE A 73 13.38 -11.18 -6.99
N THR A 74 12.55 -11.56 -7.96
CA THR A 74 12.25 -10.76 -9.13
C THR A 74 10.79 -10.33 -9.06
N LEU A 75 10.55 -9.03 -8.94
CA LEU A 75 9.22 -8.43 -8.88
C LEU A 75 8.61 -8.34 -10.29
N HIS A 76 7.31 -8.55 -10.40
CA HIS A 76 6.57 -8.27 -11.64
C HIS A 76 5.77 -6.98 -11.50
N PRO A 77 5.56 -6.22 -12.60
CA PRO A 77 4.70 -5.03 -12.56
C PRO A 77 3.31 -5.38 -12.04
N MET A 78 2.84 -4.64 -11.04
CA MET A 78 1.50 -4.90 -10.49
C MET A 78 0.42 -4.26 -11.35
N GLU A 79 -0.72 -4.93 -11.49
CA GLU A 79 -1.92 -4.33 -12.08
C GLU A 79 -2.84 -3.82 -10.98
N THR A 80 -3.28 -2.56 -11.10
CA THR A 80 -4.25 -1.97 -10.17
C THR A 80 -5.56 -1.71 -10.90
N ARG A 81 -6.65 -2.30 -10.41
CA ARG A 81 -8.02 -2.00 -10.86
C ARG A 81 -8.72 -1.15 -9.82
N THR A 82 -9.19 0.01 -10.28
CA THR A 82 -9.93 0.98 -9.48
C THR A 82 -11.23 1.31 -10.20
N PRO A 83 -12.40 1.19 -9.56
CA PRO A 83 -13.64 1.64 -10.18
C PRO A 83 -13.58 3.16 -10.39
N ALA A 84 -14.35 3.66 -11.37
CA ALA A 84 -14.38 5.08 -11.67
C ALA A 84 -14.76 5.90 -10.43
N CYS A 85 -13.89 6.85 -10.05
CA CYS A 85 -14.03 7.66 -8.83
C CYS A 85 -15.15 8.72 -8.89
N GLY A 86 -15.90 8.81 -9.99
CA GLY A 86 -16.71 9.98 -10.37
C GLY A 86 -17.64 10.52 -9.26
N ASN A 87 -18.69 9.78 -8.90
CA ASN A 87 -19.73 10.34 -8.03
C ASN A 87 -19.30 10.56 -6.56
N PRO A 88 -18.60 9.61 -5.90
CA PRO A 88 -18.22 9.78 -4.50
C PRO A 88 -17.09 10.81 -4.30
N MET A 89 -16.17 10.91 -5.27
CA MET A 89 -15.08 11.89 -5.21
C MET A 89 -15.63 13.32 -5.38
N ILE A 90 -16.57 13.52 -6.30
CA ILE A 90 -17.27 14.80 -6.47
C ILE A 90 -18.03 15.19 -5.20
N GLY A 91 -18.76 14.24 -4.58
CA GLY A 91 -19.49 14.52 -3.33
C GLY A 91 -18.57 14.90 -2.16
N SER A 92 -17.42 14.22 -2.03
CA SER A 92 -16.42 14.59 -1.04
C SER A 92 -15.84 15.97 -1.33
N MET A 93 -15.58 16.30 -2.60
CA MET A 93 -15.05 17.60 -3.01
C MET A 93 -16.06 18.75 -2.78
N MET A 94 -17.35 18.55 -3.11
CA MET A 94 -18.42 19.52 -2.84
C MET A 94 -18.62 19.80 -1.35
N THR A 95 -18.34 18.81 -0.50
CA THR A 95 -18.47 18.92 0.96
C THR A 95 -17.14 19.24 1.65
N LEU A 96 -16.12 19.68 0.91
CA LEU A 96 -14.78 20.00 1.44
C LEU A 96 -14.17 18.87 2.27
N GLY A 97 -14.44 17.63 1.89
CA GLY A 97 -13.96 16.43 2.56
C GLY A 97 -14.69 16.11 3.87
N LEU A 98 -15.79 16.78 4.22
CA LEU A 98 -16.60 16.44 5.40
C LEU A 98 -17.30 15.10 5.23
N VAL A 99 -17.86 14.86 4.03
CA VAL A 99 -18.40 13.55 3.68
C VAL A 99 -17.26 12.66 3.17
N SER A 100 -17.03 11.57 3.87
CA SER A 100 -16.05 10.57 3.47
C SER A 100 -16.50 9.86 2.21
N SER A 101 -15.60 9.71 1.25
CA SER A 101 -15.79 8.77 0.14
C SER A 101 -14.75 7.68 0.23
N GLY A 102 -15.02 6.53 -0.38
CA GLY A 102 -13.94 5.61 -0.63
C GLY A 102 -14.21 4.59 -1.70
N PHE A 103 -13.12 3.92 -2.06
CA PHE A 103 -12.97 3.24 -3.33
C PHE A 103 -12.18 1.96 -3.10
N PRO A 104 -12.67 0.80 -3.54
CA PRO A 104 -11.88 -0.41 -3.54
C PRO A 104 -10.75 -0.32 -4.57
N TYR A 105 -9.59 -0.84 -4.21
CA TYR A 105 -8.41 -1.02 -5.03
C TYR A 105 -8.08 -2.50 -5.03
N ASP A 106 -8.29 -3.14 -6.18
CA ASP A 106 -7.88 -4.52 -6.41
C ASP A 106 -6.53 -4.53 -7.09
N ILE A 107 -5.56 -5.22 -6.49
CA ILE A 107 -4.18 -5.24 -6.94
C ILE A 107 -3.80 -6.67 -7.27
N SER A 108 -3.37 -6.92 -8.50
CA SER A 108 -2.68 -8.17 -8.85
C SER A 108 -1.20 -7.98 -8.59
N TYR A 109 -0.67 -8.68 -7.59
CA TYR A 109 0.72 -8.57 -7.15
C TYR A 109 1.40 -9.93 -7.32
N SER A 110 2.53 -9.95 -8.01
CA SER A 110 3.28 -11.19 -8.23
C SER A 110 4.78 -10.97 -8.21
N TYR A 111 5.50 -12.05 -7.87
CA TYR A 111 6.95 -12.09 -7.88
C TYR A 111 7.43 -13.53 -7.97
N ASP A 112 8.65 -13.69 -8.49
CA ASP A 112 9.36 -14.96 -8.52
C ASP A 112 10.44 -14.98 -7.46
N THR A 113 10.63 -16.13 -6.82
CA THR A 113 11.78 -16.41 -5.96
C THR A 113 12.66 -17.46 -6.61
N VAL A 114 13.97 -17.24 -6.62
CA VAL A 114 14.96 -18.22 -7.09
C VAL A 114 15.84 -18.63 -5.91
N GLU A 115 15.80 -19.92 -5.58
CA GLU A 115 16.61 -20.55 -4.53
C GLU A 115 17.12 -21.91 -5.04
N ASN A 116 18.43 -22.14 -5.00
CA ASN A 116 19.07 -23.41 -5.39
C ASN A 116 18.58 -23.96 -6.75
N ASN A 117 18.56 -23.11 -7.78
CA ASN A 117 18.05 -23.41 -9.14
C ASN A 117 16.56 -23.77 -9.24
N THR A 118 15.80 -23.65 -8.15
CA THR A 118 14.34 -23.76 -8.17
C THR A 118 13.72 -22.37 -8.26
N THR A 119 12.77 -22.20 -9.18
CA THR A 119 12.00 -20.97 -9.31
C THR A 119 10.59 -21.23 -8.78
N LYS A 120 10.13 -20.41 -7.83
CA LYS A 120 8.75 -20.44 -7.34
C LYS A 120 8.07 -19.13 -7.72
N ASN A 121 6.87 -19.23 -8.25
CA ASN A 121 6.03 -18.09 -8.61
C ASN A 121 5.00 -17.85 -7.51
N TYR A 122 4.92 -16.60 -7.04
CA TYR A 122 3.95 -16.17 -6.06
C TYR A 122 3.01 -15.15 -6.70
N GLN A 123 1.70 -15.38 -6.55
CA GLN A 123 0.67 -14.47 -7.06
C GLN A 123 -0.40 -14.23 -5.99
N TYR A 124 -0.73 -12.96 -5.78
CA TYR A 124 -1.67 -12.53 -4.78
C TYR A 124 -2.64 -11.50 -5.35
N LYS A 125 -3.91 -11.62 -4.97
CA LYS A 125 -4.92 -10.58 -5.17
C LYS A 125 -5.05 -9.80 -3.88
N LEU A 126 -4.49 -8.59 -3.85
CA LEU A 126 -4.53 -7.72 -2.68
C LEU A 126 -5.71 -6.76 -2.80
N GLN A 127 -6.50 -6.65 -1.74
CA GLN A 127 -7.63 -5.72 -1.68
C GLN A 127 -7.36 -4.64 -0.64
N VAL A 128 -7.31 -3.40 -1.11
CA VAL A 128 -7.11 -2.21 -0.28
C VAL A 128 -8.24 -1.23 -0.58
N TYR A 129 -8.63 -0.43 0.40
CA TYR A 129 -9.65 0.60 0.25
C TYR A 129 -9.02 1.96 0.43
N GLN A 130 -9.17 2.84 -0.55
CA GLN A 130 -8.81 4.25 -0.42
C GLN A 130 -10.01 5.01 0.13
N SER A 131 -9.80 5.81 1.17
CA SER A 131 -10.77 6.80 1.64
C SER A 131 -10.27 8.21 1.38
N LEU A 132 -11.13 9.11 0.92
CA LEU A 132 -10.92 10.55 0.89
C LEU A 132 -11.82 11.19 1.95
N TRP A 133 -11.20 11.87 2.90
CA TRP A 133 -11.88 12.49 4.04
C TRP A 133 -10.95 13.55 4.67
N LEU A 134 -11.50 14.69 5.07
CA LEU A 134 -10.73 15.80 5.65
C LEU A 134 -9.91 15.35 6.87
N PHE A 135 -10.51 14.53 7.74
CA PHE A 135 -9.87 14.04 8.96
C PHE A 135 -8.83 12.94 8.70
N ASN A 136 -8.59 12.52 7.45
CA ASN A 136 -7.45 11.68 7.12
C ASN A 136 -6.10 12.37 7.38
N ILE A 137 -6.08 13.70 7.53
CA ILE A 137 -4.89 14.43 7.99
C ILE A 137 -4.33 13.88 9.30
N PHE A 138 -5.20 13.37 10.18
CA PHE A 138 -4.81 12.76 11.46
C PHE A 138 -4.42 11.28 11.33
N ARG A 139 -4.59 10.66 10.15
CA ARG A 139 -4.32 9.23 9.89
C ARG A 139 -2.94 9.02 9.28
N LEU A 140 -1.91 9.47 10.00
CA LEU A 140 -0.51 9.34 9.58
C LEU A 140 -0.13 7.86 9.34
N GLY A 141 0.62 7.61 8.27
CA GLY A 141 1.16 6.29 7.95
C GLY A 141 0.21 5.32 7.24
N LYS A 142 -1.00 5.75 6.87
CA LYS A 142 -1.96 4.98 6.07
C LYS A 142 -1.71 5.10 4.55
N THR A 143 -0.46 4.91 4.12
CA THR A 143 -0.08 4.99 2.69
C THR A 143 -0.46 3.72 1.93
N PHE A 144 -0.59 3.85 0.61
CA PHE A 144 -0.90 2.72 -0.28
C PHE A 144 0.08 1.55 -0.08
N SER A 145 1.40 1.80 -0.16
CA SER A 145 2.40 0.73 -0.04
C SER A 145 2.38 0.06 1.34
N LYS A 146 2.16 0.80 2.43
CA LYS A 146 2.07 0.24 3.78
C LYS A 146 0.87 -0.69 3.94
N GLN A 147 -0.29 -0.27 3.45
CA GLN A 147 -1.51 -1.08 3.58
C GLN A 147 -1.51 -2.25 2.60
N SER A 148 -1.02 -2.06 1.37
CA SER A 148 -0.82 -3.15 0.41
C SER A 148 0.19 -4.17 0.92
N GLY A 149 1.29 -3.73 1.56
CA GLY A 149 2.25 -4.63 2.21
C GLY A 149 1.60 -5.42 3.34
N LYS A 150 0.72 -4.80 4.13
CA LYS A 150 -0.06 -5.50 5.16
C LYS A 150 -1.06 -6.50 4.58
N ALA A 151 -1.70 -6.17 3.45
CA ALA A 151 -2.55 -7.09 2.72
C ALA A 151 -1.73 -8.29 2.21
N LEU A 152 -0.54 -8.04 1.64
CA LEU A 152 0.38 -9.07 1.17
C LEU A 152 0.82 -10.01 2.30
N LEU A 153 1.15 -9.48 3.48
CA LEU A 153 1.45 -10.30 4.66
C LEU A 153 0.27 -11.20 5.04
N GLY A 154 -0.94 -10.65 5.08
CA GLY A 154 -2.15 -11.43 5.37
C GLY A 154 -2.38 -12.55 4.35
N SER A 155 -2.26 -12.25 3.06
CA SER A 155 -2.37 -13.24 1.98
C SER A 155 -1.28 -14.30 2.06
N TYR A 156 -0.04 -13.92 2.35
CA TYR A 156 1.07 -14.85 2.51
C TYR A 156 0.84 -15.84 3.66
N ILE A 157 0.39 -15.35 4.81
CA ILE A 157 0.07 -16.22 5.97
C ILE A 157 -1.08 -17.15 5.63
N ALA A 158 -2.12 -16.65 4.96
CA ALA A 158 -3.29 -17.44 4.57
C ALA A 158 -2.96 -18.55 3.55
N SER A 159 -2.00 -18.32 2.64
CA SER A 159 -1.58 -19.32 1.64
C SER A 159 -0.60 -20.37 2.16
N ASN A 160 0.07 -20.13 3.28
CA ASN A 160 1.04 -21.06 3.88
C ASN A 160 0.52 -21.79 5.12
N LYS A 161 -0.79 -21.69 5.40
CA LYS A 161 -1.47 -22.38 6.49
C LYS A 161 -2.17 -23.63 5.96
#